data_AF-A0A7J8J241-F1
#
_entry.id   AF-A0A7J8J241-F1
#
_cell.length_a   1.000
_cell.length_b   1.000
_cell.length_c   1.000
_cell.angle_alpha   90.00
_cell.angle_beta   90.00
_cell.angle_gamma   90.00
#
_symmetry.space_group_name_H-M   'P 1'
#
loop_
_entity.id
_entity.type
_entity.pdbx_description
1 polymer ?
#
loop_
_entity_poly.entity_id
_entity_poly.type
_entity_poly.pdbx_seq_one_letter_code
_entity_poly.pdbx_strand_id
1 'polypeptide(L)'
;MNLDLDPCTGFQRKLIYQTLSWKYPKGIHVETLETEKKERYIVVSKVDEEERKRREQQKHAKEQEELNDAVGFSRVIHAIANSGKLVIGHNMLLDVMHTVHQFCCPLPEDLNEFKEMTTFVFPRLLDTKLMASTQPFKDIINNTSLAELEKRLKETPFNPPKVESAEGFPSYDTASEQLHEAGYDAYITGLCFISMTNYLGSFLSPPEIHVSARSKLIEPFINKLFLMRVMDIPYLNLEGPDLQPKRDHVLHVTFPKEWKTSDLYQLFSAFGNIQISWIDDTSAFVSLSQPEQVQIERGQTGLELCRETPDLEGTRRFVLNHSLMGQ
;
A
#
# COMPACT_ATOMS: atom_id res chain seq x y z
N MET A 1 -4.21 -38.43 42.79
CA MET A 1 -3.24 -39.54 42.92
C MET A 1 -3.03 -40.08 41.52
N ASN A 2 -1.78 -40.05 41.05
CA ASN A 2 -1.40 -40.48 39.70
C ASN A 2 -0.72 -41.84 39.81
N LEU A 3 -0.97 -42.71 38.84
CA LEU A 3 -0.33 -44.00 38.67
C LEU A 3 0.45 -43.96 37.37
N ASP A 4 1.77 -44.06 37.48
CA ASP A 4 2.68 -44.12 36.34
C ASP A 4 2.93 -45.59 36.00
N LEU A 5 2.66 -45.97 34.76
CA LEU A 5 2.97 -47.30 34.24
C LEU A 5 4.31 -47.25 33.52
N ASP A 6 5.14 -48.28 33.72
CA ASP A 6 6.45 -48.37 33.07
C ASP A 6 6.35 -48.25 31.53
N PRO A 7 7.41 -47.74 30.87
CA PRO A 7 7.47 -47.68 29.41
C PRO A 7 7.16 -49.03 28.77
N CYS A 8 6.29 -49.02 27.76
CA CYS A 8 5.86 -50.22 27.07
C CYS A 8 5.78 -50.03 25.55
N THR A 9 5.75 -51.16 24.85
CA THR A 9 5.67 -51.19 23.38
C THR A 9 4.39 -50.51 22.88
N GLY A 10 4.39 -50.05 21.62
CA GLY A 10 3.19 -49.44 21.02
C GLY A 10 1.97 -50.36 21.04
N PHE A 11 2.18 -51.67 20.88
CA PHE A 11 1.12 -52.67 20.94
C PHE A 11 0.54 -52.83 22.34
N GLN A 12 1.39 -52.97 23.37
CA GLN A 12 0.94 -53.07 24.77
C GLN A 12 0.17 -51.82 25.20
N ARG A 13 0.65 -50.64 24.83
CA ARG A 13 -0.04 -49.38 25.08
C ARG A 13 -1.41 -49.31 24.43
N LYS A 14 -1.54 -49.73 23.16
CA LYS A 14 -2.86 -49.84 22.52
C LYS A 14 -3.79 -50.76 23.30
N LEU A 15 -3.28 -51.90 23.77
CA LEU A 15 -4.06 -52.84 24.59
C LEU A 15 -4.50 -52.23 25.93
N ILE A 16 -3.62 -51.45 26.58
CA ILE A 16 -3.91 -50.72 27.83
C ILE A 16 -5.02 -49.69 27.59
N TYR A 17 -4.88 -48.82 26.59
CA TYR A 17 -5.91 -47.82 26.25
C TYR A 17 -7.24 -48.48 25.94
N GLN A 18 -7.23 -49.52 25.10
CA GLN A 18 -8.45 -50.26 24.77
C GLN A 18 -9.06 -50.84 26.04
N THR A 19 -8.28 -51.51 26.90
CA THR A 19 -8.78 -52.14 28.13
C THR A 19 -9.36 -51.14 29.12
N LEU A 20 -8.67 -50.02 29.33
CA LEU A 20 -9.11 -48.98 30.26
C LEU A 20 -10.39 -48.28 29.76
N SER A 21 -10.55 -48.11 28.44
CA SER A 21 -11.74 -47.44 27.88
C SER A 21 -13.06 -48.16 28.19
N TRP A 22 -13.10 -49.50 28.17
CA TRP A 22 -14.32 -50.27 28.47
C TRP A 22 -14.44 -50.62 29.95
N LYS A 23 -13.32 -50.85 30.65
CA LYS A 23 -13.32 -51.23 32.07
C LYS A 23 -13.55 -50.04 33.01
N TYR A 24 -13.13 -48.84 32.61
CA TYR A 24 -13.26 -47.59 33.37
C TYR A 24 -13.71 -46.45 32.44
N PRO A 25 -14.98 -46.45 31.99
CA PRO A 25 -15.48 -45.45 31.05
C PRO A 25 -15.53 -44.02 31.64
N LYS A 26 -15.48 -43.89 32.97
CA LYS A 26 -15.48 -42.63 33.73
C LYS A 26 -14.60 -42.75 34.97
N GLY A 27 -14.20 -41.61 35.53
CA GLY A 27 -13.47 -41.54 36.80
C GLY A 27 -11.94 -41.65 36.68
N ILE A 28 -11.42 -41.93 35.48
CA ILE A 28 -9.99 -41.92 35.19
C ILE A 28 -9.67 -41.13 33.92
N HIS A 29 -8.52 -40.48 33.91
CA HIS A 29 -7.90 -39.89 32.73
C HIS A 29 -6.60 -40.63 32.44
N VAL A 30 -6.38 -40.95 31.17
CA VAL A 30 -5.20 -41.68 30.69
C VAL A 30 -4.51 -40.83 29.65
N GLU A 31 -3.23 -40.55 29.86
CA GLU A 31 -2.40 -39.82 28.91
C GLU A 31 -1.04 -40.51 28.75
N THR A 32 -0.35 -40.19 27.65
CA THR A 32 0.98 -40.71 27.37
C THR A 32 1.96 -39.56 27.42
N LEU A 33 2.95 -39.67 28.32
CA LEU A 33 4.01 -38.70 28.49
C LEU A 33 5.34 -39.29 28.01
N GLU A 34 6.32 -38.43 27.81
CA GLU A 34 7.65 -38.78 27.35
C GLU A 34 8.68 -38.28 28.37
N THR A 35 9.59 -39.16 28.80
CA THR A 35 10.66 -38.79 29.74
C THR A 35 11.75 -37.99 29.02
N GLU A 36 12.67 -37.38 29.77
CA GLU A 36 13.87 -36.72 29.22
C GLU A 36 14.71 -37.63 28.31
N LYS A 37 14.64 -38.96 28.52
CA LYS A 37 15.32 -39.97 27.71
C LYS A 37 14.54 -40.40 26.46
N LYS A 38 13.44 -39.71 26.14
CA LYS A 38 12.50 -40.05 25.06
C LYS A 38 11.78 -41.39 25.22
N GLU A 39 11.68 -41.88 26.46
CA GLU A 39 10.94 -43.10 26.76
C GLU A 39 9.49 -42.73 27.05
N ARG A 40 8.55 -43.37 26.34
CA ARG A 40 7.13 -43.06 26.51
C ARG A 40 6.48 -43.98 27.54
N TYR A 41 5.80 -43.39 28.50
CA TYR A 41 5.11 -44.08 29.59
C TYR A 41 3.66 -43.59 29.71
N ILE A 42 2.81 -44.32 30.44
CA ILE A 42 1.38 -43.99 30.57
C ILE A 42 1.12 -43.49 31.97
N VAL A 43 0.40 -42.37 32.09
CA VAL A 43 -0.07 -41.85 33.37
C VAL A 43 -1.58 -42.04 33.46
N VAL A 44 -2.03 -42.66 34.55
CA VAL A 44 -3.45 -42.81 34.89
C VAL A 44 -3.74 -41.96 36.12
N SER A 45 -4.63 -41.00 35.99
CA SER A 45 -5.06 -40.15 37.11
C SER A 45 -6.53 -40.36 37.42
N LYS A 46 -6.90 -40.35 38.71
CA LYS A 46 -8.32 -40.27 39.09
C LYS A 46 -8.81 -38.86 38.81
N VAL A 47 -9.88 -38.77 38.03
CA VAL A 47 -10.46 -37.50 37.58
C VAL A 47 -11.97 -37.63 37.70
N ASP A 48 -12.59 -36.80 38.54
CA ASP A 48 -14.05 -36.69 38.59
C ASP A 48 -14.59 -35.95 37.35
N GLU A 49 -15.90 -35.97 37.15
CA GLU A 49 -16.53 -35.36 35.97
C GLU A 49 -16.39 -33.84 35.94
N GLU A 50 -16.27 -33.16 37.09
CA GLU A 50 -16.06 -31.71 37.13
C GLU A 50 -14.64 -31.35 36.72
N GLU A 51 -13.65 -32.03 37.28
CA GLU A 51 -12.23 -31.87 36.94
C GLU A 51 -11.98 -32.25 35.47
N ARG A 52 -12.67 -33.27 34.94
CA ARG A 52 -12.60 -33.61 33.51
C ARG A 52 -13.09 -32.44 32.65
N LYS A 53 -14.28 -31.91 32.94
CA LYS A 53 -14.83 -30.75 32.22
C LYS A 53 -13.91 -29.53 32.35
N ARG A 54 -13.36 -29.28 33.54
CA ARG A 54 -12.40 -28.19 33.78
C ARG A 54 -11.15 -28.34 32.92
N ARG A 55 -10.58 -29.54 32.82
CA ARG A 55 -9.42 -29.82 31.95
C ARG A 55 -9.72 -29.68 30.47
N GLU A 56 -10.88 -30.17 30.02
CA GLU A 56 -11.33 -30.01 28.63
C GLU A 56 -11.51 -28.51 28.28
N GLN A 57 -12.12 -27.73 29.18
CA GLN A 57 -12.24 -26.27 29.04
C GLN A 57 -10.89 -25.56 29.04
N GLN A 58 -9.97 -25.94 29.94
CA GLN A 58 -8.62 -25.36 29.97
C GLN A 58 -7.83 -25.68 28.71
N LYS A 59 -7.93 -26.91 28.21
CA LYS A 59 -7.32 -27.30 26.93
C LYS A 59 -7.87 -26.46 25.78
N HIS A 60 -9.19 -26.31 25.69
CA HIS A 60 -9.81 -25.49 24.66
C HIS A 60 -9.44 -24.01 24.79
N ALA A 61 -9.36 -23.47 26.01
CA ALA A 61 -8.93 -22.09 26.25
C ALA A 61 -7.48 -21.87 25.81
N LYS A 62 -6.59 -22.83 26.12
CA LYS A 62 -5.19 -22.80 25.70
C LYS A 62 -5.05 -22.89 24.18
N GLU A 63 -5.77 -23.80 23.53
CA GLU A 63 -5.79 -23.92 22.07
C GLU A 63 -6.31 -22.63 21.40
N GLN A 64 -7.30 -21.97 22.01
CA GLN A 64 -7.80 -20.68 21.54
C GLN A 64 -6.78 -19.54 21.71
N GLU A 65 -6.02 -19.54 22.80
CA GLU A 65 -4.94 -18.58 23.03
C GLU A 65 -3.79 -18.81 22.05
N GLU A 66 -3.37 -20.06 21.84
CA GLU A 66 -2.37 -20.44 20.83
C GLU A 66 -2.80 -20.02 19.41
N LEU A 67 -4.10 -20.15 19.08
CA LEU A 67 -4.64 -19.65 17.81
C LEU A 67 -4.59 -18.13 17.71
N ASN A 68 -4.94 -17.41 18.78
CA ASN A 68 -4.90 -15.95 18.81
C ASN A 68 -3.46 -15.42 18.68
N ASP A 69 -2.50 -16.12 19.28
CA ASP A 69 -1.07 -15.80 19.17
C ASP A 69 -0.54 -16.10 17.77
N ALA A 70 -1.03 -17.16 17.12
CA ALA A 70 -0.67 -17.50 15.74
C ALA A 70 -1.12 -16.44 14.72
N VAL A 71 -2.26 -15.76 14.95
CA VAL A 71 -2.68 -14.61 14.13
C VAL A 71 -1.72 -13.42 14.30
N GLY A 72 -1.15 -13.24 15.50
CA GLY A 72 -0.10 -12.28 15.78
C GLY A 72 -0.44 -10.84 15.38
N PHE A 73 0.41 -10.24 14.54
CA PHE A 73 0.31 -8.83 14.15
C PHE A 73 -0.91 -8.50 13.29
N SER A 74 -1.52 -9.47 12.60
CA SER A 74 -2.75 -9.22 11.82
C SER A 74 -3.88 -8.69 12.70
N ARG A 75 -3.87 -8.97 14.01
CA ARG A 75 -4.82 -8.40 14.97
C ARG A 75 -4.77 -6.86 15.02
N VAL A 76 -3.58 -6.28 14.88
CA VAL A 76 -3.39 -4.82 14.83
C VAL A 76 -3.98 -4.26 13.54
N ILE A 77 -3.72 -4.91 12.40
CA ILE A 77 -4.28 -4.51 11.10
C ILE A 77 -5.81 -4.58 11.12
N HIS A 78 -6.39 -5.66 11.67
CA HIS A 78 -7.83 -5.77 11.85
C HIS A 78 -8.40 -4.69 12.77
N ALA A 79 -7.69 -4.32 13.83
CA ALA A 79 -8.11 -3.22 14.71
C ALA A 79 -8.11 -1.86 13.98
N ILE A 80 -7.11 -1.60 13.14
CA ILE A 80 -7.05 -0.40 12.30
C ILE A 80 -8.23 -0.39 11.31
N ALA A 81 -8.44 -1.49 10.60
CA ALA A 81 -9.53 -1.65 9.65
C ALA A 81 -10.90 -1.40 10.29
N ASN A 82 -11.18 -2.09 11.40
CA ASN A 82 -12.45 -1.99 12.12
C ASN A 82 -12.67 -0.61 12.76
N SER A 83 -11.61 0.18 12.96
CA SER A 83 -11.75 1.51 13.55
C SER A 83 -12.43 2.51 12.62
N GLY A 84 -12.38 2.29 11.30
CA GLY A 84 -12.89 3.22 10.29
C GLY A 84 -12.23 4.61 10.29
N LYS A 85 -11.12 4.78 11.03
CA LYS A 85 -10.40 6.05 11.12
C LYS A 85 -9.54 6.27 9.88
N LEU A 86 -9.20 7.53 9.63
CA LEU A 86 -8.28 7.91 8.57
C LEU A 86 -6.89 7.32 8.84
N VAL A 87 -6.35 6.60 7.85
CA VAL A 87 -4.98 6.10 7.81
C VAL A 87 -4.19 6.97 6.83
N ILE A 88 -3.05 7.49 7.29
CA ILE A 88 -2.23 8.43 6.52
C ILE A 88 -0.91 7.75 6.21
N GLY A 89 -0.44 7.91 4.99
CA GLY A 89 0.89 7.48 4.56
C GLY A 89 1.55 8.50 3.64
N HIS A 90 2.77 8.20 3.21
CA HIS A 90 3.53 9.02 2.28
C HIS A 90 4.07 8.13 1.16
N ASN A 91 3.58 8.31 -0.08
CA ASN A 91 3.92 7.42 -1.19
C ASN A 91 3.57 5.95 -0.88
N MET A 92 2.38 5.73 -0.35
CA MET A 92 2.07 4.54 0.45
C MET A 92 1.53 3.34 -0.35
N LEU A 93 1.63 3.37 -1.68
CA LEU A 93 1.10 2.28 -2.52
C LEU A 93 1.70 0.93 -2.14
N LEU A 94 3.02 0.85 -2.00
CA LEU A 94 3.70 -0.39 -1.64
C LEU A 94 3.42 -0.78 -0.18
N ASP A 95 3.32 0.19 0.72
CA ASP A 95 2.95 -0.09 2.12
C ASP A 95 1.58 -0.75 2.20
N VAL A 96 0.59 -0.22 1.46
CA VAL A 96 -0.75 -0.79 1.35
C VAL A 96 -0.71 -2.19 0.74
N MET A 97 -0.03 -2.36 -0.40
CA MET A 97 0.08 -3.67 -1.07
C MET A 97 0.70 -4.72 -0.16
N HIS A 98 1.83 -4.42 0.49
CA HIS A 98 2.48 -5.37 1.39
C HIS A 98 1.65 -5.65 2.64
N THR A 99 0.99 -4.64 3.22
CA THR A 99 0.14 -4.83 4.40
C THR A 99 -1.03 -5.76 4.09
N VAL A 100 -1.72 -5.53 2.96
CA VAL A 100 -2.82 -6.39 2.52
C VAL A 100 -2.31 -7.81 2.23
N HIS A 101 -1.21 -7.92 1.48
CA HIS A 101 -0.64 -9.22 1.09
C HIS A 101 -0.24 -10.10 2.27
N GLN A 102 0.42 -9.51 3.27
CA GLN A 102 1.00 -10.25 4.39
C GLN A 102 -0.01 -10.52 5.51
N PHE A 103 -0.92 -9.58 5.77
CA PHE A 103 -1.76 -9.63 6.96
C PHE A 103 -3.25 -9.88 6.68
N CYS A 104 -3.70 -9.79 5.43
CA CYS A 104 -5.09 -10.02 5.06
C CYS A 104 -5.25 -11.23 4.14
N CYS A 105 -4.72 -11.14 2.92
CA CYS A 105 -4.83 -12.19 1.90
C CYS A 105 -3.89 -11.89 0.72
N PRO A 106 -3.53 -12.91 -0.09
CA PRO A 106 -2.76 -12.70 -1.31
C PRO A 106 -3.38 -11.61 -2.21
N LEU A 107 -2.53 -10.84 -2.89
CA LEU A 107 -3.02 -9.79 -3.78
C LEU A 107 -3.75 -10.45 -4.96
N PRO A 108 -4.90 -9.91 -5.38
CA PRO A 108 -5.63 -10.44 -6.52
C PRO A 108 -4.89 -10.14 -7.83
N GLU A 109 -5.27 -10.85 -8.89
CA GLU A 109 -4.71 -10.64 -10.23
C GLU A 109 -5.28 -9.37 -10.90
N ASP A 110 -6.52 -8.99 -10.57
CA ASP A 110 -7.21 -7.82 -11.13
C ASP A 110 -7.05 -6.57 -10.24
N LEU A 111 -6.88 -5.42 -10.89
CA LEU A 111 -6.72 -4.13 -10.20
C LEU A 111 -8.01 -3.70 -9.48
N ASN A 112 -9.19 -3.98 -10.02
CA ASN A 112 -10.44 -3.59 -9.38
C ASN A 112 -10.68 -4.42 -8.13
N GLU A 113 -10.39 -5.73 -8.18
CA GLU A 113 -10.40 -6.58 -6.97
C GLU A 113 -9.42 -6.05 -5.91
N PHE A 114 -8.23 -5.59 -6.32
CA PHE A 114 -7.28 -4.97 -5.39
C PHE A 114 -7.84 -3.68 -4.75
N LYS A 115 -8.55 -2.84 -5.52
CA LYS A 115 -9.19 -1.62 -5.02
C LYS A 115 -10.29 -1.94 -4.00
N GLU A 116 -11.15 -2.91 -4.30
CA GLU A 116 -12.22 -3.37 -3.40
C GLU A 116 -11.64 -3.94 -2.10
N MET A 117 -10.61 -4.78 -2.21
CA MET A 117 -9.90 -5.35 -1.06
C MET A 117 -9.25 -4.27 -0.21
N THR A 118 -8.57 -3.30 -0.84
CA THR A 118 -7.91 -2.21 -0.15
C THR A 118 -8.90 -1.33 0.60
N THR A 119 -10.02 -0.96 -0.02
CA THR A 119 -11.06 -0.13 0.62
C THR A 119 -11.78 -0.87 1.74
N PHE A 120 -11.87 -2.19 1.67
CA PHE A 120 -12.38 -3.01 2.78
C PHE A 120 -11.43 -2.99 3.99
N VAL A 121 -10.11 -3.13 3.77
CA VAL A 121 -9.11 -3.13 4.85
C VAL A 121 -8.89 -1.71 5.39
N PHE A 122 -8.80 -0.72 4.51
CA PHE A 122 -8.55 0.67 4.86
C PHE A 122 -9.63 1.56 4.22
N PRO A 123 -10.75 1.81 4.94
CA PRO A 123 -11.88 2.54 4.36
C PRO A 123 -11.57 4.01 4.08
N ARG A 124 -10.55 4.57 4.73
CA ARG A 124 -10.11 5.97 4.54
C ARG A 124 -8.59 6.05 4.53
N LEU A 125 -8.02 6.19 3.36
CA LEU A 125 -6.60 6.42 3.12
C LEU A 125 -6.34 7.86 2.66
N LEU A 126 -5.19 8.40 3.03
CA LEU A 126 -4.68 9.67 2.48
C LEU A 126 -3.17 9.59 2.30
N ASP A 127 -2.73 9.82 1.06
CA ASP A 127 -1.32 9.89 0.72
C ASP A 127 -0.83 11.35 0.73
N THR A 128 0.05 11.67 1.67
CA THR A 128 0.60 13.03 1.83
C THR A 128 1.45 13.47 0.65
N LYS A 129 2.10 12.54 -0.06
CA LYS A 129 2.87 12.88 -1.26
C LYS A 129 1.95 13.33 -2.38
N LEU A 130 0.82 12.66 -2.56
CA LEU A 130 -0.21 13.07 -3.50
C LEU A 130 -0.82 14.41 -3.10
N MET A 131 -1.17 14.58 -1.83
CA MET A 131 -1.73 15.84 -1.31
C MET A 131 -0.79 17.02 -1.61
N ALA A 132 0.50 16.89 -1.28
CA ALA A 132 1.51 17.91 -1.54
C ALA A 132 1.74 18.19 -3.04
N SER A 133 1.49 17.19 -3.91
CA SER A 133 1.65 17.31 -5.37
C SER A 133 0.40 17.85 -6.08
N THR A 134 -0.66 18.16 -5.33
CA THR A 134 -1.96 18.61 -5.85
C THR A 134 -2.21 20.06 -5.46
N GLN A 135 -3.07 20.78 -6.20
CA GLN A 135 -3.44 22.13 -5.81
C GLN A 135 -4.20 22.16 -4.47
N PRO A 136 -4.00 23.18 -3.61
CA PRO A 136 -3.17 24.38 -3.84
C PRO A 136 -1.67 24.22 -3.51
N PHE A 137 -1.24 23.05 -3.04
CA PHE A 137 0.12 22.82 -2.56
C PHE A 137 1.17 22.79 -3.67
N LYS A 138 0.78 22.33 -4.86
CA LYS A 138 1.66 22.21 -6.02
C LYS A 138 2.35 23.54 -6.40
N ASP A 139 1.69 24.67 -6.18
CA ASP A 139 2.25 26.00 -6.48
C ASP A 139 3.27 26.47 -5.43
N ILE A 140 3.32 25.82 -4.27
CA ILE A 140 4.04 26.25 -3.07
C ILE A 140 5.16 25.27 -2.70
N ILE A 141 4.98 23.99 -3.02
CA ILE A 141 5.85 22.86 -2.65
C ILE A 141 6.50 22.30 -3.92
N ASN A 142 7.81 22.47 -4.04
CA ASN A 142 8.58 22.05 -5.21
C ASN A 142 9.16 20.63 -5.08
N ASN A 143 9.39 20.16 -3.86
CA ASN A 143 9.92 18.84 -3.58
C ASN A 143 9.01 18.13 -2.56
N THR A 144 8.56 16.94 -2.91
CA THR A 144 7.62 16.15 -2.11
C THR A 144 8.25 14.87 -1.56
N SER A 145 9.58 14.81 -1.43
CA SER A 145 10.21 13.80 -0.55
C SER A 145 9.83 14.11 0.90
N LEU A 146 9.67 13.10 1.76
CA LEU A 146 9.17 13.30 3.12
C LEU A 146 10.03 14.29 3.93
N ALA A 147 11.36 14.17 3.85
CA ALA A 147 12.29 15.04 4.57
C ALA A 147 12.20 16.51 4.09
N GLU A 148 12.17 16.75 2.78
CA GLU A 148 12.05 18.12 2.25
C GLU A 148 10.65 18.70 2.46
N LEU A 149 9.62 17.84 2.41
CA LEU A 149 8.24 18.22 2.69
C LEU A 149 8.10 18.68 4.15
N GLU A 150 8.65 17.92 5.09
CA GLU A 150 8.68 18.27 6.52
C GLU A 150 9.28 19.66 6.75
N LYS A 151 10.46 19.90 6.15
CA LYS A 151 11.15 21.18 6.23
C LYS A 151 10.33 22.31 5.62
N ARG A 152 9.78 22.11 4.41
CA ARG A 152 8.99 23.11 3.70
C ARG A 152 7.73 23.50 4.48
N LEU A 153 7.09 22.55 5.17
CA LEU A 153 5.85 22.76 5.92
C LEU A 153 6.05 23.47 7.27
N LYS A 154 7.30 23.76 7.66
CA LYS A 154 7.61 24.64 8.81
C LYS A 154 7.70 26.12 8.43
N GLU A 155 7.72 26.43 7.14
CA GLU A 155 7.90 27.79 6.61
C GLU A 155 6.58 28.38 6.07
N THR A 156 6.48 29.71 6.03
CA THR A 156 5.34 30.43 5.45
C THR A 156 4.99 29.90 4.05
N PRO A 157 3.69 29.72 3.72
CA PRO A 157 2.49 30.09 4.49
C PRO A 157 2.00 29.04 5.50
N PHE A 158 2.78 27.97 5.73
CA PHE A 158 2.43 26.93 6.69
C PHE A 158 2.84 27.32 8.11
N ASN A 159 2.23 26.64 9.09
CA ASN A 159 2.62 26.76 10.50
C ASN A 159 2.86 25.37 11.06
N PRO A 160 3.99 25.12 11.75
CA PRO A 160 4.23 23.83 12.37
C PRO A 160 3.20 23.56 13.47
N PRO A 161 2.58 22.36 13.50
CA PRO A 161 1.59 22.02 14.50
C PRO A 161 2.26 21.85 15.87
N LYS A 162 1.53 22.22 16.92
CA LYS A 162 1.91 21.88 18.28
C LYS A 162 1.58 20.42 18.53
N VAL A 163 2.59 19.62 18.84
CA VAL A 163 2.48 18.18 19.09
C VAL A 163 3.24 17.85 20.37
N GLU A 164 2.66 16.98 21.19
CA GLU A 164 3.24 16.50 22.44
C GLU A 164 3.09 14.98 22.49
N SER A 165 4.12 14.30 22.99
CA SER A 165 4.03 12.86 23.23
C SER A 165 3.17 12.60 24.46
N ALA A 166 2.35 11.55 24.41
CA ALA A 166 1.51 11.16 25.52
C ALA A 166 2.36 10.76 26.75
N GLU A 167 1.81 10.98 27.95
CA GLU A 167 2.49 10.63 29.19
C GLU A 167 2.85 9.13 29.22
N GLY A 168 4.12 8.83 29.55
CA GLY A 168 4.64 7.47 29.62
C GLY A 168 5.08 6.87 28.27
N PHE A 169 4.97 7.59 27.15
CA PHE A 169 5.44 7.13 25.85
C PHE A 169 6.80 7.75 25.46
N PRO A 170 7.63 7.02 24.68
CA PRO A 170 8.81 7.60 24.04
C PRO A 170 8.44 8.79 23.14
N SER A 171 9.35 9.75 23.01
CA SER A 171 9.19 10.91 22.15
C SER A 171 10.32 10.99 21.13
N TYR A 172 10.03 11.61 19.99
CA TYR A 172 11.04 11.95 18.99
C TYR A 172 11.44 13.41 19.14
N ASP A 173 12.73 13.68 18.99
CA ASP A 173 13.25 15.04 18.86
C ASP A 173 13.45 15.36 17.37
N THR A 174 12.61 16.24 16.83
CA THR A 174 12.69 16.69 15.43
C THR A 174 13.80 17.72 15.18
N ALA A 175 14.57 18.11 16.20
CA ALA A 175 15.67 19.06 16.07
C ALA A 175 16.99 18.43 15.62
N SER A 176 17.12 17.10 15.68
CA SER A 176 18.31 16.36 15.23
C SER A 176 17.97 15.40 14.11
N GLU A 177 18.91 15.23 13.17
CA GLU A 177 18.76 14.28 12.06
C GLU A 177 18.76 12.85 12.64
N GLN A 178 17.60 12.22 12.64
CA GLN A 178 17.40 10.88 13.19
C GLN A 178 17.59 9.81 12.10
N LEU A 179 18.01 8.61 12.50
CA LEU A 179 18.05 7.47 11.59
C LEU A 179 16.63 7.09 11.15
N HIS A 180 16.45 6.81 9.86
CA HIS A 180 15.15 6.41 9.31
C HIS A 180 14.63 5.13 9.96
N GLU A 181 13.45 5.21 10.59
CA GLU A 181 12.67 4.06 11.02
C GLU A 181 11.17 4.29 10.75
N ALA A 182 10.41 3.19 10.64
CA ALA A 182 9.00 3.25 10.27
C ALA A 182 8.14 4.09 11.23
N GLY A 183 8.43 4.03 12.54
CA GLY A 183 7.71 4.81 13.55
C GLY A 183 7.93 6.31 13.41
N TYR A 184 9.18 6.71 13.18
CA TYR A 184 9.55 8.11 12.97
C TYR A 184 8.97 8.66 11.66
N ASP A 185 9.10 7.92 10.56
CA ASP A 185 8.56 8.34 9.26
C ASP A 185 7.03 8.46 9.29
N ALA A 186 6.33 7.58 10.02
CA ALA A 186 4.90 7.69 10.25
C ALA A 186 4.53 8.93 11.09
N TYR A 187 5.31 9.23 12.13
CA TYR A 187 5.14 10.43 12.94
C TYR A 187 5.30 11.71 12.10
N ILE A 188 6.39 11.82 11.33
CA ILE A 188 6.65 12.96 10.44
C ILE A 188 5.56 13.08 9.35
N THR A 189 5.12 11.96 8.78
CA THR A 189 4.00 11.92 7.82
C THR A 189 2.72 12.50 8.43
N GLY A 190 2.42 12.17 9.68
CA GLY A 190 1.30 12.74 10.43
C GLY A 190 1.42 14.26 10.61
N LEU A 191 2.62 14.76 10.95
CA LEU A 191 2.85 16.21 11.07
C LEU A 191 2.66 16.93 9.73
N CYS A 192 3.19 16.36 8.64
CA CYS A 192 3.01 16.91 7.30
C CYS A 192 1.52 17.02 6.93
N PHE A 193 0.74 15.98 7.20
CA PHE A 193 -0.70 15.99 6.99
C PHE A 193 -1.40 17.09 7.80
N ILE A 194 -1.08 17.25 9.09
CA ILE A 194 -1.70 18.28 9.95
C ILE A 194 -1.38 19.68 9.42
N SER A 195 -0.10 19.96 9.08
CA SER A 195 0.32 21.26 8.52
C SER A 195 -0.43 21.61 7.24
N MET A 196 -0.52 20.66 6.30
CA MET A 196 -1.23 20.86 5.03
C MET A 196 -2.73 21.04 5.25
N THR A 197 -3.33 20.26 6.15
CA THR A 197 -4.77 20.33 6.44
C THR A 197 -5.16 21.65 7.10
N ASN A 198 -4.35 22.14 8.03
CA ASN A 198 -4.55 23.46 8.65
C ASN A 198 -4.39 24.60 7.64
N TYR A 199 -3.47 24.46 6.68
CA TYR A 199 -3.35 25.43 5.59
C TYR A 199 -4.62 25.49 4.73
N LEU A 200 -5.29 24.36 4.47
CA LEU A 200 -6.60 24.37 3.79
C LEU A 200 -7.67 25.16 4.57
N GLY A 201 -7.58 25.18 5.89
CA GLY A 201 -8.45 25.98 6.76
C GLY A 201 -8.33 27.48 6.54
N SER A 202 -7.21 27.96 6.02
CA SER A 202 -7.00 29.38 5.72
C SER A 202 -7.88 29.90 4.57
N PHE A 203 -8.37 29.01 3.70
CA PHE A 203 -9.29 29.36 2.60
C PHE A 203 -10.75 29.44 3.03
N LEU A 204 -11.08 29.05 4.27
CA LEU A 204 -12.42 29.19 4.82
C LEU A 204 -12.72 30.66 5.17
N SER A 205 -14.01 30.99 5.27
CA SER A 205 -14.49 32.30 5.70
C SER A 205 -15.50 32.11 6.84
N PRO A 206 -15.12 32.31 8.12
CA PRO A 206 -13.79 32.76 8.58
C PRO A 206 -12.70 31.68 8.46
N PRO A 207 -11.41 32.06 8.39
CA PRO A 207 -10.30 31.11 8.40
C PRO A 207 -10.25 30.28 9.67
N GLU A 208 -9.98 28.98 9.53
CA GLU A 208 -9.77 28.06 10.66
C GLU A 208 -8.28 27.69 10.78
N ILE A 209 -7.72 27.84 11.99
CA ILE A 209 -6.33 27.49 12.28
C ILE A 209 -6.15 25.98 12.41
N HIS A 210 -7.19 25.29 12.90
CA HIS A 210 -7.15 23.85 13.15
C HIS A 210 -8.29 23.16 12.41
N VAL A 211 -7.94 22.35 11.41
CA VAL A 211 -8.93 21.61 10.60
C VAL A 211 -8.95 20.15 11.04
N SER A 212 -10.16 19.63 11.29
CA SER A 212 -10.35 18.23 11.68
C SER A 212 -9.98 17.26 10.55
N ALA A 213 -9.40 16.10 10.92
CA ALA A 213 -9.19 14.97 10.00
C ALA A 213 -10.50 14.33 9.47
N ARG A 214 -11.67 14.84 9.88
CA ARG A 214 -13.00 14.49 9.33
C ARG A 214 -13.60 15.61 8.48
N SER A 215 -12.83 16.68 8.22
CA SER A 215 -13.30 17.83 7.46
C SER A 215 -13.58 17.46 6.01
N LYS A 216 -14.60 18.10 5.42
CA LYS A 216 -14.90 17.97 3.99
C LYS A 216 -13.77 18.51 3.11
N LEU A 217 -12.90 19.37 3.66
CA LEU A 217 -11.75 19.94 2.94
C LEU A 217 -10.77 18.89 2.45
N ILE A 218 -10.67 17.74 3.14
CA ILE A 218 -9.71 16.69 2.77
C ILE A 218 -10.31 15.59 1.90
N GLU A 219 -11.64 15.55 1.73
CA GLU A 219 -12.34 14.51 0.95
C GLU A 219 -11.81 14.34 -0.49
N PRO A 220 -11.40 15.41 -1.21
CA PRO A 220 -10.77 15.25 -2.53
C PRO A 220 -9.52 14.37 -2.53
N PHE A 221 -8.79 14.28 -1.42
CA PHE A 221 -7.56 13.49 -1.28
C PHE A 221 -7.80 12.08 -0.72
N ILE A 222 -9.01 11.78 -0.25
CA ILE A 222 -9.33 10.48 0.34
C ILE A 222 -9.31 9.39 -0.73
N ASN A 223 -8.77 8.23 -0.36
CA ASN A 223 -8.75 6.99 -1.14
C ASN A 223 -8.09 7.14 -2.52
N LYS A 224 -7.07 7.99 -2.59
CA LYS A 224 -6.21 8.19 -3.75
C LYS A 224 -4.75 7.96 -3.37
N LEU A 225 -4.11 6.99 -4.02
CA LEU A 225 -2.72 6.61 -3.77
C LEU A 225 -1.81 7.25 -4.81
N PHE A 226 -0.64 7.74 -4.39
CA PHE A 226 0.31 8.35 -5.31
C PHE A 226 0.87 7.31 -6.29
N LEU A 227 0.94 7.66 -7.59
CA LEU A 227 1.61 6.84 -8.60
C LEU A 227 2.94 7.45 -9.01
N MET A 228 4.03 6.74 -8.69
CA MET A 228 5.36 7.15 -9.13
C MET A 228 5.53 6.90 -10.63
N ARG A 229 6.18 7.84 -11.32
CA ARG A 229 6.67 7.69 -12.71
C ARG A 229 5.59 7.48 -13.77
N VAL A 230 4.34 7.82 -13.46
CA VAL A 230 3.25 7.88 -14.45
C VAL A 230 2.96 9.36 -14.73
N MET A 231 3.23 9.80 -15.96
CA MET A 231 3.10 11.22 -16.35
C MET A 231 1.64 11.68 -16.30
N ASP A 232 0.73 10.85 -16.80
CA ASP A 232 -0.62 11.30 -17.14
C ASP A 232 -1.68 10.90 -16.12
N ILE A 233 -1.34 9.97 -15.22
CA ILE A 233 -2.22 9.48 -14.16
C ILE A 233 -1.52 9.74 -12.83
N PRO A 234 -1.88 10.84 -12.13
CA PRO A 234 -1.17 11.26 -10.93
C PRO A 234 -1.44 10.38 -9.70
N TYR A 235 -2.52 9.60 -9.72
CA TYR A 235 -2.94 8.76 -8.61
C TYR A 235 -3.77 7.56 -9.06
N LEU A 236 -3.74 6.52 -8.24
CA LEU A 236 -4.68 5.40 -8.29
C LEU A 236 -5.92 5.77 -7.45
N ASN A 237 -7.09 5.80 -8.08
CA ASN A 237 -8.35 6.07 -7.40
C ASN A 237 -8.95 4.75 -6.90
N LEU A 238 -9.08 4.57 -5.59
CA LEU A 238 -9.58 3.32 -5.01
C LEU A 238 -11.11 3.22 -5.01
N GLU A 239 -11.83 4.34 -5.06
CA GLU A 239 -13.31 4.36 -5.00
C GLU A 239 -13.98 4.49 -6.37
N GLY A 240 -13.19 4.60 -7.44
CA GLY A 240 -13.75 4.84 -8.76
C GLY A 240 -12.78 4.57 -9.89
N PRO A 241 -13.20 4.88 -11.13
CA PRO A 241 -12.32 4.75 -12.28
C PRO A 241 -11.12 5.68 -12.13
N ASP A 242 -9.98 5.23 -12.63
CA ASP A 242 -8.81 6.08 -12.77
C ASP A 242 -9.04 7.15 -13.83
N LEU A 243 -8.32 8.26 -13.70
CA LEU A 243 -8.35 9.31 -14.70
C LEU A 243 -7.89 8.73 -16.04
N GLN A 244 -8.73 8.89 -17.07
CA GLN A 244 -8.33 8.59 -18.43
C GLN A 244 -7.44 9.72 -18.93
N PRO A 245 -6.14 9.45 -19.18
CA PRO A 245 -5.21 10.51 -19.55
C PRO A 245 -5.56 11.07 -20.92
N LYS A 246 -5.47 12.40 -21.06
CA LYS A 246 -5.57 13.03 -22.39
C LYS A 246 -4.26 12.79 -23.14
N ARG A 247 -4.26 11.75 -23.98
CA ARG A 247 -3.14 11.35 -24.84
C ARG A 247 -2.95 12.27 -26.05
N ASP A 248 -3.48 13.48 -26.02
CA ASP A 248 -3.29 14.50 -27.07
C ASP A 248 -1.80 14.86 -27.27
N HIS A 249 -0.95 14.50 -26.30
CA HIS A 249 0.49 14.75 -26.27
C HIS A 249 1.37 13.51 -26.51
N VAL A 250 0.73 12.38 -26.82
CA VAL A 250 1.40 11.14 -27.21
C VAL A 250 1.29 10.99 -28.72
N LEU A 251 2.45 10.87 -29.36
CA LEU A 251 2.59 10.72 -30.80
C LEU A 251 2.93 9.27 -31.11
N HIS A 252 2.16 8.62 -31.97
CA HIS A 252 2.62 7.40 -32.61
C HIS A 252 3.55 7.77 -33.76
N VAL A 253 4.80 7.32 -33.71
CA VAL A 253 5.80 7.55 -34.76
C VAL A 253 6.15 6.23 -35.43
N THR A 254 6.32 6.28 -36.75
CA THR A 254 6.81 5.16 -37.56
C THR A 254 8.09 5.59 -38.26
N PHE A 255 9.13 4.78 -38.20
CA PHE A 255 10.47 5.11 -38.65
C PHE A 255 11.19 3.89 -39.28
N PRO A 256 12.26 4.10 -40.06
CA PRO A 256 13.09 3.02 -40.59
C PRO A 256 13.67 2.13 -39.50
N LYS A 257 13.81 0.84 -39.80
CA LYS A 257 14.26 -0.19 -38.85
C LYS A 257 15.66 0.06 -38.27
N GLU A 258 16.45 0.89 -38.92
CA GLU A 258 17.81 1.27 -38.49
C GLU A 258 17.82 2.30 -37.36
N TRP A 259 16.68 2.95 -37.09
CA TRP A 259 16.57 4.01 -36.09
C TRP A 259 16.68 3.47 -34.67
N LYS A 260 17.35 4.24 -33.82
CA LYS A 260 17.61 3.97 -32.41
C LYS A 260 16.99 5.08 -31.56
N THR A 261 16.98 4.85 -30.25
CA THR A 261 16.49 5.83 -29.27
C THR A 261 17.13 7.22 -29.44
N SER A 262 18.42 7.28 -29.82
CA SER A 262 19.13 8.53 -30.09
C SER A 262 18.53 9.34 -31.23
N ASP A 263 18.04 8.68 -32.29
CA ASP A 263 17.47 9.33 -33.46
C ASP A 263 16.12 9.97 -33.10
N LEU A 264 15.32 9.30 -32.27
CA LEU A 264 14.08 9.85 -31.72
C LEU A 264 14.36 11.03 -30.77
N TYR A 265 15.33 10.92 -29.87
CA TYR A 265 15.72 12.06 -29.02
C TYR A 265 16.22 13.26 -29.85
N GLN A 266 16.94 13.01 -30.94
CA GLN A 266 17.38 14.06 -31.84
C GLN A 266 16.21 14.70 -32.59
N LEU A 267 15.29 13.88 -33.12
CA LEU A 267 14.09 14.33 -33.83
C LEU A 267 13.23 15.27 -32.97
N PHE A 268 13.03 14.91 -31.70
CA PHE A 268 12.19 15.68 -30.78
C PHE A 268 12.98 16.62 -29.86
N SER A 269 14.26 16.86 -30.13
CA SER A 269 15.14 17.67 -29.28
C SER A 269 14.62 19.10 -29.03
N ALA A 270 13.86 19.65 -29.98
CA ALA A 270 13.21 20.96 -29.88
C ALA A 270 12.14 21.05 -28.76
N PHE A 271 11.63 19.90 -28.31
CA PHE A 271 10.54 19.79 -27.32
C PHE A 271 11.05 19.42 -25.92
N GLY A 272 12.37 19.42 -25.76
CA GLY A 272 13.02 19.05 -24.51
C GLY A 272 12.99 17.53 -24.29
N ASN A 273 12.82 17.14 -23.03
CA ASN A 273 12.87 15.71 -22.70
C ASN A 273 11.61 14.99 -23.20
N ILE A 274 11.80 13.83 -23.81
CA ILE A 274 10.73 12.96 -24.28
C ILE A 274 10.80 11.59 -23.59
N GLN A 275 9.65 10.91 -23.50
CA GLN A 275 9.61 9.49 -23.16
C GLN A 275 9.25 8.68 -24.39
N ILE A 276 9.96 7.57 -24.59
CA ILE A 276 9.80 6.68 -25.73
C ILE A 276 9.33 5.32 -25.22
N SER A 277 8.21 4.84 -25.75
CA SER A 277 7.70 3.49 -25.51
C SER A 277 7.67 2.75 -26.85
N TRP A 278 8.62 1.84 -27.04
CA TRP A 278 8.74 1.07 -28.28
C TRP A 278 7.58 0.09 -28.44
N ILE A 279 7.00 0.06 -29.64
CA ILE A 279 5.95 -0.90 -30.02
C ILE A 279 6.61 -2.07 -30.74
N ASP A 280 7.41 -1.77 -31.77
CA ASP A 280 8.20 -2.74 -32.53
C ASP A 280 9.49 -2.09 -33.07
N ASP A 281 10.15 -2.75 -34.03
CA ASP A 281 11.40 -2.28 -34.64
C ASP A 281 11.21 -1.14 -35.64
N THR A 282 9.98 -0.72 -35.92
CA THR A 282 9.64 0.36 -36.85
C THR A 282 8.68 1.39 -36.28
N SER A 283 8.25 1.26 -35.03
CA SER A 283 7.28 2.16 -34.42
C SER A 283 7.42 2.30 -32.90
N ALA A 284 7.07 3.49 -32.41
CA ALA A 284 7.06 3.80 -30.98
C ALA A 284 6.00 4.86 -30.65
N PHE A 285 5.57 4.90 -29.39
CA PHE A 285 4.90 6.06 -28.82
C PHE A 285 5.94 7.03 -28.24
N VAL A 286 5.81 8.31 -28.56
CA VAL A 286 6.62 9.40 -28.02
C VAL A 286 5.71 10.36 -27.27
N SER A 287 5.93 10.53 -25.96
CA SER A 287 5.21 11.52 -25.16
C SER A 287 6.04 12.79 -25.02
N LEU A 288 5.46 13.94 -25.37
CA LEU A 288 6.08 15.25 -25.14
C LEU A 288 5.82 15.72 -23.71
N SER A 289 6.83 16.34 -23.08
CA SER A 289 6.72 16.84 -21.70
C SER A 289 5.73 17.99 -21.52
N GLN A 290 5.38 18.71 -22.59
CA GLN A 290 4.39 19.80 -22.56
C GLN A 290 3.31 19.56 -23.63
N PRO A 291 2.04 19.35 -23.22
CA PRO A 291 0.94 19.06 -24.15
C PRO A 291 0.70 20.15 -25.22
N GLU A 292 1.08 21.38 -24.93
CA GLU A 292 0.92 22.54 -25.83
C GLU A 292 1.87 22.48 -27.03
N GLN A 293 3.00 21.79 -26.90
CA GLN A 293 4.04 21.71 -27.93
C GLN A 293 3.65 20.84 -29.14
N VAL A 294 2.67 19.95 -28.97
CA VAL A 294 2.15 19.09 -30.04
C VAL A 294 1.53 19.92 -31.18
N GLN A 295 0.98 21.10 -30.86
CA GLN A 295 0.45 22.00 -31.88
C GLN A 295 1.56 22.70 -32.68
N ILE A 296 2.77 22.84 -32.11
CA ILE A 296 3.91 23.54 -32.73
C ILE A 296 4.56 22.66 -33.83
N GLU A 297 4.59 21.34 -33.65
CA GLU A 297 5.01 20.41 -34.71
C GLU A 297 4.14 20.48 -35.97
N ARG A 298 2.88 20.92 -35.84
CA ARG A 298 1.99 21.06 -37.00
C ARG A 298 2.39 22.15 -37.98
N GLY A 299 3.25 23.09 -37.56
CA GLY A 299 3.56 24.29 -38.33
C GLY A 299 5.01 24.43 -38.82
N GLN A 300 6.00 23.75 -38.23
CA GLN A 300 7.40 24.14 -38.43
C GLN A 300 8.33 23.08 -39.07
N THR A 301 7.99 21.79 -39.11
CA THR A 301 8.95 20.73 -39.47
C THR A 301 8.84 20.16 -40.88
N GLY A 302 7.95 20.67 -41.75
CA GLY A 302 7.78 20.11 -43.10
C GLY A 302 7.28 18.65 -43.12
N LEU A 303 6.82 18.14 -41.97
CA LEU A 303 6.15 16.86 -41.85
C LEU A 303 4.72 17.02 -42.37
N GLU A 304 4.42 16.52 -43.56
CA GLU A 304 3.04 16.39 -44.03
C GLU A 304 2.29 15.39 -43.14
N LEU A 305 1.63 15.94 -42.12
CA LEU A 305 0.77 15.24 -41.18
C LEU A 305 -0.49 14.74 -41.89
N CYS A 306 -0.46 13.51 -42.41
CA CYS A 306 -1.67 12.85 -42.88
C CYS A 306 -2.56 12.48 -41.68
N ARG A 307 -3.75 13.10 -41.61
CA ARG A 307 -4.81 12.72 -40.66
C ARG A 307 -5.30 11.31 -40.99
N GLU A 308 -5.15 10.37 -40.06
CA GLU A 308 -6.12 9.29 -39.93
C GLU A 308 -6.93 9.46 -38.64
N THR A 309 -8.21 9.12 -38.73
CA THR A 309 -9.21 9.24 -37.67
C THR A 309 -8.77 8.53 -36.39
N PRO A 310 -9.13 9.05 -35.19
CA PRO A 310 -8.80 8.40 -33.94
C PRO A 310 -9.37 6.98 -33.88
N ASP A 311 -8.53 6.03 -33.43
CA ASP A 311 -8.92 4.67 -33.10
C ASP A 311 -9.94 4.68 -31.93
N LEU A 312 -10.63 3.56 -31.69
CA LEU A 312 -11.61 3.39 -30.59
C LEU A 312 -11.05 3.73 -29.19
N GLU A 313 -9.73 3.82 -29.03
CA GLU A 313 -9.01 4.19 -27.80
C GLU A 313 -8.55 5.66 -27.75
N GLY A 314 -8.91 6.49 -28.73
CA GLY A 314 -8.59 7.92 -28.74
C GLY A 314 -7.14 8.28 -29.11
N THR A 315 -6.32 7.28 -29.46
CA THR A 315 -4.95 7.46 -29.95
C THR A 315 -4.99 8.06 -31.36
N ARG A 316 -4.11 9.01 -31.68
CA ARG A 316 -3.95 9.56 -33.04
C ARG A 316 -2.73 8.91 -33.71
N ARG A 317 -2.93 8.26 -34.84
CA ARG A 317 -1.84 7.70 -35.67
C ARG A 317 -1.20 8.79 -36.52
N PHE A 318 0.13 8.83 -36.55
CA PHE A 318 0.89 9.68 -37.47
C PHE A 318 1.86 8.80 -38.26
N VAL A 319 1.91 9.01 -39.57
CA VAL A 319 2.85 8.34 -40.48
C VAL A 319 3.83 9.40 -40.98
N LEU A 320 5.13 9.19 -40.75
CA LEU A 320 6.17 10.04 -41.30
C LEU A 320 6.29 9.75 -42.81
N ASN A 321 5.77 10.65 -43.65
CA ASN A 321 5.91 10.53 -45.10
C ASN A 321 7.31 10.99 -45.54
N HIS A 322 8.03 10.09 -46.23
CA HIS A 322 9.45 10.21 -46.54
C HIS A 322 9.78 11.20 -47.69
N SER A 323 8.88 12.12 -48.04
CA SER A 323 9.03 12.95 -49.26
C SER A 323 9.81 14.26 -49.10
N LEU A 324 10.28 14.62 -47.89
CA LEU A 324 10.91 15.95 -47.66
C LEU A 324 12.30 15.95 -46.99
N MET A 325 12.93 14.79 -46.72
CA MET A 325 14.35 14.74 -46.33
C MET A 325 15.29 14.63 -47.55
N GLY A 326 15.13 15.57 -48.47
CA GLY A 326 15.94 15.67 -49.68
C GLY A 326 16.10 17.12 -50.10
N GLN A 327 16.73 17.94 -49.26
CA GLN A 327 17.48 19.14 -49.65
C GLN A 327 18.46 19.56 -48.54
#